data_AF-A0A5N6DBQ1-F1
#
_entry.id   AF-A0A5N6DBQ1-F1
#
_cell.length_a   1.000
_cell.length_b   1.000
_cell.length_c   1.000
_cell.angle_alpha   90.00
_cell.angle_beta   90.00
_cell.angle_gamma   90.00
#
_symmetry.space_group_name_H-M   'P 1'
#
loop_
_entity.id
_entity.type
_entity.pdbx_description
1 polymer ?
#
loop_
_entity_poly.entity_id
_entity_poly.type
_entity_poly.pdbx_seq_one_letter_code
_entity_poly.pdbx_strand_id
1 'polypeptide(L)'
;MSGSVRGPLEGMHRLYMMQMSLTNDLYSYEKERQETEEGRTTALNGIQVVSDLLDVPNNAAKNVLRQIILELERQLHQAYAAQARSGKLCDRQLRYARSMIESLPRNLFFSSTLARYARAVPGSRLATK
;
A
#
# COMPACT_ATOMS: atom_id res chain seq x y z
N MET A 1 5.81 -25.28 -21.94
CA MET A 1 4.53 -25.08 -21.24
C MET A 1 4.50 -23.67 -20.66
N SER A 2 3.76 -22.74 -21.28
CA SER A 2 3.57 -21.37 -20.77
C SER A 2 2.36 -21.35 -19.83
N GLY A 3 2.52 -21.92 -18.62
CA GLY A 3 1.53 -21.73 -17.55
C GLY A 3 1.51 -20.26 -17.09
N SER A 4 0.34 -19.76 -16.71
CA SER A 4 0.21 -18.40 -16.14
C SER A 4 1.18 -18.24 -14.98
N VAL A 5 2.07 -17.23 -15.08
CA VAL A 5 3.02 -16.88 -14.01
C VAL A 5 2.28 -16.53 -12.72
N ARG A 6 1.07 -16.00 -12.83
CA ARG A 6 0.25 -15.51 -11.71
C ARG A 6 -0.48 -16.61 -10.95
N GLY A 7 -0.90 -17.69 -11.61
CA GLY A 7 -1.81 -18.68 -11.02
C GLY A 7 -1.34 -19.22 -9.66
N PRO A 8 -0.11 -19.79 -9.56
CA PRO A 8 0.43 -20.28 -8.29
C PRO A 8 0.73 -19.18 -7.24
N LEU A 9 0.66 -17.91 -7.64
CA LEU A 9 1.02 -16.74 -6.85
C LEU A 9 -0.18 -15.82 -6.58
N GLU A 10 -1.40 -16.24 -6.89
CA GLU A 10 -2.59 -15.38 -6.79
C GLU A 10 -2.82 -14.87 -5.36
N GLY A 11 -2.62 -15.73 -4.35
CA GLY A 11 -2.69 -15.33 -2.95
C GLY A 11 -1.66 -14.27 -2.57
N MET A 12 -0.41 -14.43 -3.04
CA MET A 12 0.64 -13.42 -2.84
C MET A 12 0.30 -12.12 -3.57
N HIS A 13 -0.21 -12.23 -4.80
CA HIS A 13 -0.60 -11.08 -5.60
C HIS A 13 -1.71 -10.26 -4.93
N ARG A 14 -2.70 -10.92 -4.31
CA ARG A 14 -3.74 -10.24 -3.54
C ARG A 14 -3.16 -9.46 -2.35
N LEU A 15 -2.29 -10.09 -1.57
CA LEU A 15 -1.62 -9.43 -0.43
C LEU A 15 -0.78 -8.24 -0.90
N TYR A 16 -0.04 -8.41 -1.99
CA TYR A 16 0.75 -7.36 -2.64
C TYR A 16 -0.12 -6.16 -3.03
N MET A 17 -1.22 -6.39 -3.76
CA MET A 17 -2.10 -5.31 -4.19
C MET A 17 -2.73 -4.57 -3.01
N MET A 18 -3.15 -5.31 -1.97
CA MET A 18 -3.66 -4.69 -0.74
C MET A 18 -2.60 -3.81 -0.07
N GLN A 19 -1.36 -4.29 0.10
CA GLN A 19 -0.29 -3.50 0.70
C GLN A 19 -0.06 -2.21 -0.10
N MET A 20 0.03 -2.33 -1.43
CA MET A 20 0.30 -1.20 -2.32
C MET A 20 -0.80 -0.15 -2.26
N SER A 21 -2.07 -0.58 -2.30
CA SER A 21 -3.24 0.28 -2.20
C SER A 21 -3.33 0.98 -0.84
N LEU A 22 -3.22 0.24 0.27
CA LEU A 22 -3.34 0.84 1.60
C LEU A 22 -2.15 1.77 1.92
N THR A 23 -0.96 1.46 1.41
CA THR A 23 0.19 2.38 1.47
C THR A 23 -0.12 3.65 0.69
N ASN A 24 -0.73 3.54 -0.50
CA ASN A 24 -1.11 4.72 -1.26
C ASN A 24 -2.10 5.58 -0.48
N ASP A 25 -3.18 4.98 0.02
CA ASP A 25 -4.21 5.65 0.81
C ASP A 25 -3.62 6.37 2.03
N LEU A 26 -2.69 5.72 2.74
CA LEU A 26 -2.03 6.28 3.91
C LEU A 26 -1.31 7.61 3.61
N TYR A 27 -0.62 7.69 2.48
CA TYR A 27 0.15 8.88 2.10
C TYR A 27 -0.67 9.89 1.29
N SER A 28 -1.65 9.45 0.51
CA SER A 28 -2.50 10.33 -0.30
C SER A 28 -3.62 11.00 0.50
N TYR A 29 -3.90 10.54 1.72
CA TYR A 29 -5.05 10.97 2.50
C TYR A 29 -5.24 12.48 2.62
N GLU A 30 -4.21 13.24 3.02
CA GLU A 30 -4.38 14.70 3.17
C GLU A 30 -4.69 15.38 1.84
N LYS A 31 -4.12 14.86 0.76
CA LYS A 31 -4.34 15.33 -0.61
C LYS A 31 -5.79 15.10 -1.03
N GLU A 32 -6.29 13.88 -0.81
CA GLU A 32 -7.65 13.47 -1.18
C GLU A 32 -8.71 14.13 -0.29
N ARG A 33 -8.40 14.35 1.00
CA ARG A 33 -9.24 15.10 1.91
C ARG A 33 -9.43 16.54 1.45
N GLN A 34 -8.35 17.24 1.11
CA GLN A 34 -8.41 18.60 0.54
C GLN A 34 -9.17 18.63 -0.79
N GLU A 35 -8.94 17.67 -1.68
CA GLU A 35 -9.70 17.56 -2.94
C GLU A 35 -11.21 17.39 -2.69
N THR A 36 -11.59 16.66 -1.64
CA THR A 36 -12.99 16.45 -1.26
C THR A 36 -13.60 17.70 -0.62
N GLU A 37 -12.87 18.36 0.29
CA GLU A 37 -13.28 19.63 0.91
C GLU A 37 -13.47 20.75 -0.13
N GLU A 38 -12.65 20.76 -1.19
CA GLU A 38 -12.76 21.68 -2.33
C GLU A 38 -13.85 21.28 -3.34
N GLY A 39 -14.62 20.21 -3.08
CA GLY A 39 -15.69 19.73 -3.95
C GLY A 39 -15.23 19.11 -5.27
N ARG A 40 -13.95 18.73 -5.38
CA ARG A 40 -13.36 18.20 -6.64
C ARG A 40 -13.63 16.70 -6.81
N THR A 41 -13.72 15.94 -5.72
CA THR A 41 -13.91 14.48 -5.75
C THR A 41 -14.66 13.99 -4.50
N THR A 42 -15.14 12.73 -4.52
CA THR A 42 -15.57 12.02 -3.30
C THR A 42 -14.38 11.23 -2.75
N ALA A 43 -14.01 11.45 -1.48
CA ALA A 43 -12.95 10.68 -0.82
C ALA A 43 -13.35 9.21 -0.67
N LEU A 44 -12.70 8.32 -1.43
CA LEU A 44 -12.69 6.87 -1.20
C LEU A 44 -11.27 6.48 -0.77
N ASN A 45 -10.99 6.60 0.52
CA ASN A 45 -9.66 6.36 1.10
C ASN A 45 -9.77 5.41 2.30
N GLY A 46 -8.84 4.46 2.41
CA GLY A 46 -8.79 3.48 3.49
C GLY A 46 -8.77 4.08 4.90
N ILE A 47 -8.18 5.26 5.12
CA ILE A 47 -8.24 5.95 6.42
C ILE A 47 -9.67 6.35 6.76
N GLN A 48 -10.41 6.93 5.80
CA GLN A 48 -11.79 7.33 6.02
C GLN A 48 -12.67 6.11 6.31
N VAL A 49 -12.49 5.03 5.56
CA VAL A 49 -13.21 3.77 5.78
C VAL A 49 -12.94 3.21 7.18
N VAL A 50 -11.69 3.18 7.64
CA VAL A 50 -11.34 2.68 8.98
C VAL A 50 -11.85 3.61 10.08
N SER A 51 -11.79 4.92 9.85
CA SER A 51 -12.31 5.97 10.75
C SER A 51 -13.80 5.76 11.00
N ASP A 52 -14.58 5.64 9.92
CA ASP A 52 -16.03 5.48 9.96
C ASP A 52 -16.43 4.10 10.53
N LEU A 53 -15.71 3.04 10.17
CA LEU A 53 -16.01 1.68 10.63
C LEU A 53 -15.77 1.49 12.13
N LEU A 54 -14.74 2.14 12.67
CA LEU A 54 -14.34 1.98 14.08
C LEU A 54 -14.81 3.13 14.98
N ASP A 55 -15.44 4.16 14.41
CA ASP A 55 -15.81 5.41 15.10
C ASP A 55 -14.64 6.04 15.87
N VAL A 56 -13.53 6.26 15.16
CA VAL A 56 -12.30 6.83 15.74
C VAL A 56 -11.79 8.02 14.94
N PRO A 57 -11.03 8.95 15.54
CA PRO A 57 -10.41 10.03 14.79
C PRO A 57 -9.47 9.53 13.69
N ASN A 58 -9.33 10.29 12.60
CA ASN A 58 -8.47 9.94 11.45
C ASN A 58 -7.02 9.62 11.84
N ASN A 59 -6.49 10.24 12.90
CA ASN A 59 -5.15 9.93 13.41
C ASN A 59 -5.05 8.52 14.03
N ALA A 60 -6.09 8.07 14.73
CA ALA A 60 -6.18 6.71 15.24
C ALA A 60 -6.35 5.72 14.07
N ALA A 61 -7.22 6.03 13.11
CA ALA A 61 -7.41 5.24 11.89
C ALA A 61 -6.11 5.08 11.09
N LYS A 62 -5.30 6.14 10.94
CA LYS A 62 -3.94 6.08 10.35
C LYS A 62 -3.04 5.08 11.05
N ASN A 63 -3.09 5.01 12.39
CA ASN A 63 -2.28 4.05 13.15
C ASN A 63 -2.75 2.61 12.95
N VAL A 64 -4.06 2.39 12.94
CA VAL A 64 -4.64 1.07 12.61
C VAL A 64 -4.22 0.65 11.20
N LEU A 65 -4.34 1.54 10.21
CA LEU A 65 -3.97 1.25 8.83
C LEU A 65 -2.49 0.88 8.69
N ARG A 66 -1.59 1.57 9.41
CA ARG A 66 -0.17 1.21 9.47
C ARG A 66 0.06 -0.19 10.00
N GLN A 67 -0.66 -0.61 11.05
CA GLN A 67 -0.57 -1.98 11.57
C GLN A 67 -1.05 -3.01 10.56
N ILE A 68 -2.13 -2.71 9.81
CA ILE A 68 -2.61 -3.58 8.73
C ILE A 68 -1.55 -3.72 7.63
N ILE A 69 -0.91 -2.62 7.23
CA ILE A 69 0.17 -2.64 6.22
C ILE A 69 1.34 -3.53 6.67
N LEU A 70 1.80 -3.37 7.91
CA LEU A 70 2.88 -4.20 8.47
C LEU A 70 2.50 -5.69 8.52
N GLU A 71 1.26 -5.98 8.87
CA GLU A 71 0.75 -7.35 8.90
C GLU A 71 0.66 -7.96 7.49
N LEU A 72 0.28 -7.18 6.47
CA LEU A 72 0.31 -7.62 5.06
C LEU A 72 1.73 -7.92 4.58
N GLU A 73 2.72 -7.11 4.97
CA GLU A 73 4.13 -7.37 4.67
C GLU A 73 4.61 -8.68 5.28
N ARG A 74 4.24 -8.93 6.55
CA ARG A 74 4.53 -10.19 7.25
C ARG A 74 3.89 -11.39 6.53
N GLN A 75 2.61 -11.29 6.17
CA GLN A 75 1.91 -12.36 5.43
C GLN A 75 2.53 -12.63 4.06
N LEU A 76 2.90 -11.57 3.33
CA LEU A 76 3.53 -11.70 2.02
C LEU A 76 4.90 -12.40 2.13
N HIS A 77 5.71 -12.03 3.13
CA HIS A 77 6.99 -12.70 3.39
C HIS A 77 6.80 -14.19 3.70
N GLN A 78 5.83 -14.54 4.55
CA GLN A 78 5.53 -15.93 4.88
C GLN A 78 5.07 -16.73 3.66
N ALA A 79 4.19 -16.15 2.83
CA ALA A 79 3.73 -16.77 1.60
C ALA A 79 4.89 -17.00 0.62
N TYR A 80 5.77 -16.02 0.44
CA TYR A 80 6.98 -16.18 -0.36
C TYR A 80 7.89 -17.29 0.16
N ALA A 81 8.19 -17.30 1.46
CA ALA A 81 9.08 -18.29 2.05
C ALA A 81 8.51 -19.72 1.92
N ALA A 82 7.19 -19.89 2.08
CA ALA A 82 6.53 -21.17 1.87
C ALA A 82 6.64 -21.65 0.41
N GLN A 83 6.39 -20.75 -0.54
CA GLN A 83 6.48 -21.07 -1.97
C GLN A 83 7.91 -21.36 -2.42
N ALA A 84 8.89 -20.59 -1.94
CA ALA A 84 10.31 -20.80 -2.25
C ALA A 84 10.82 -22.16 -1.73
N ARG A 85 10.40 -22.57 -0.52
CA ARG A 85 10.76 -23.89 0.04
C ARG A 85 10.06 -25.05 -0.66
N SER A 86 8.91 -24.82 -1.29
CA SER A 86 8.12 -25.90 -1.90
C SER A 86 8.81 -26.56 -3.10
N GLY A 87 9.74 -25.86 -3.76
CA GLY A 87 10.36 -26.31 -5.01
C GLY A 87 9.40 -26.40 -6.21
N LYS A 88 8.14 -25.96 -6.06
CA LYS A 88 7.09 -26.09 -7.10
C LYS A 88 7.07 -24.95 -8.12
N LEU A 89 7.72 -23.84 -7.81
CA LEU A 89 7.76 -22.67 -8.67
C LEU A 89 8.93 -22.73 -9.64
N CYS A 90 8.68 -22.38 -10.90
CA CYS A 90 9.77 -22.18 -11.86
C CYS A 90 10.49 -20.84 -11.62
N ASP A 91 11.69 -20.68 -12.18
CA ASP A 91 12.50 -19.47 -12.02
C ASP A 91 11.76 -18.18 -12.38
N ARG A 92 10.91 -18.22 -13.41
CA ARG A 92 10.10 -17.05 -13.82
C ARG A 92 9.11 -16.64 -12.74
N GLN A 93 8.47 -17.62 -12.09
CA GLN A 93 7.53 -17.38 -10.99
C GLN A 93 8.26 -16.89 -9.73
N LEU A 94 9.42 -17.45 -9.41
CA LEU A 94 10.24 -16.99 -8.29
C LEU A 94 10.70 -15.54 -8.47
N ARG A 95 11.18 -15.18 -9.68
CA ARG A 95 11.53 -13.79 -10.01
C ARG A 95 10.34 -12.85 -9.90
N TYR A 96 9.16 -13.28 -10.38
CA TYR A 96 7.94 -12.48 -10.25
C TYR A 96 7.55 -12.28 -8.78
N ALA A 97 7.57 -13.34 -7.96
CA ALA A 97 7.29 -13.26 -6.53
C ALA A 97 8.26 -12.33 -5.79
N ARG A 98 9.55 -12.40 -6.11
CA ARG A 98 10.58 -11.50 -5.56
C ARG A 98 10.35 -10.05 -5.96
N SER A 99 9.99 -9.80 -7.21
CA SER A 99 9.71 -8.43 -7.70
C SER A 99 8.55 -7.75 -6.95
N MET A 100 7.53 -8.52 -6.53
CA MET A 100 6.45 -7.98 -5.71
C MET A 100 6.99 -7.44 -4.38
N ILE A 101 7.82 -8.23 -3.68
CA ILE A 101 8.43 -7.84 -2.40
C ILE A 101 9.35 -6.62 -2.57
N GLU A 102 10.21 -6.62 -3.59
CA GLU A 102 11.15 -5.52 -3.84
C GLU A 102 10.46 -4.20 -4.23
N SER A 103 9.24 -4.28 -4.76
CA SER A 103 8.46 -3.09 -5.11
C SER A 103 7.75 -2.43 -3.92
N LEU A 104 7.53 -3.14 -2.81
CA LEU A 104 6.90 -2.58 -1.60
C LEU A 104 7.68 -1.40 -0.98
N PRO A 105 8.98 -1.53 -0.64
CA PRO A 105 9.73 -0.42 -0.06
C PRO A 105 9.87 0.75 -1.05
N ARG A 106 9.85 0.46 -2.36
CA ARG A 106 9.85 1.50 -3.40
C ARG A 106 8.56 2.31 -3.35
N ASN A 107 7.40 1.65 -3.24
CA ASN A 107 6.11 2.35 -3.12
C ASN A 107 6.05 3.20 -1.85
N LEU A 108 6.51 2.64 -0.73
CA LEU A 108 6.60 3.34 0.55
C LEU A 108 7.48 4.59 0.45
N PHE A 109 8.72 4.42 -0.02
CA PHE A 109 9.69 5.51 -0.12
C PHE A 109 9.25 6.59 -1.11
N PHE A 110 8.73 6.20 -2.26
CA PHE A 110 8.22 7.14 -3.26
C PHE A 110 7.02 7.92 -2.72
N SER A 111 6.09 7.25 -2.04
CA SER A 111 4.93 7.91 -1.44
C SER A 111 5.31 8.82 -0.26
N SER A 112 6.33 8.48 0.52
CA SER A 112 6.76 9.32 1.65
C SER A 112 7.56 10.56 1.24
N THR A 113 8.18 10.55 0.07
CA THR A 113 9.10 11.61 -0.37
C THR A 113 8.57 12.48 -1.49
N LEU A 114 7.57 12.02 -2.25
CA LEU A 114 7.06 12.78 -3.38
C LEU A 114 6.35 14.07 -2.94
N ALA A 115 6.68 15.15 -3.65
CA ALA A 115 5.95 16.41 -3.57
C ALA A 115 4.44 16.27 -3.80
N ARG A 116 4.03 15.25 -4.59
CA ARG A 116 2.62 14.91 -4.86
C ARG A 116 1.78 14.76 -3.59
N TYR A 117 2.34 14.14 -2.54
CA TYR A 117 1.64 13.94 -1.28
C TYR A 117 2.12 14.93 -0.21
N ALA A 118 3.44 15.22 -0.18
CA ALA A 118 4.01 16.11 0.81
C ALA A 118 3.35 17.50 0.83
N ARG A 119 3.05 18.10 -0.32
CA ARG A 119 2.47 19.46 -0.42
C ARG A 119 1.08 19.62 0.20
N ALA A 120 0.35 18.52 0.39
CA ALA A 120 -0.95 18.52 1.04
C ALA A 120 -0.85 18.49 2.57
N VAL A 121 0.31 18.12 3.13
CA VAL A 121 0.51 18.07 4.58
C VAL A 121 0.64 19.51 5.14
N PRO A 122 -0.15 19.90 6.17
CA PRO A 122 -0.01 21.20 6.80
C PRO A 122 1.42 21.48 7.26
N GLY A 123 1.94 22.68 6.95
CA GLY A 123 3.30 23.09 7.31
C GLY A 123 4.41 22.60 6.37
N SER A 124 4.09 21.85 5.30
CA SER A 124 5.10 21.36 4.34
C SER A 124 5.44 22.34 3.22
N ARG A 125 4.64 23.40 3.03
CA ARG A 125 4.89 24.41 2.00
C ARG A 125 6.07 25.27 2.45
N LEU A 126 7.12 25.28 1.63
CA LEU A 126 8.18 26.28 1.77
C LEU A 126 7.56 27.67 1.60
N ALA A 127 7.93 28.61 2.46
CA ALA A 127 7.56 30.01 2.28
C ALA A 127 8.06 30.47 0.90
N THR A 128 7.15 30.60 -0.05
CA THR A 128 7.43 31.25 -1.32
C THR A 128 7.67 32.71 -1.01
N LYS A 129 8.92 33.16 -1.21
CA LYS A 129 9.27 34.58 -1.26
C LYS A 129 8.53 35.27 -2.41
#